data_AF-A0A7S4J2N0-F1
#
_entry.id   AF-A0A7S4J2N0-F1
#
_cell.length_a   1.000
_cell.length_b   1.000
_cell.length_c   1.000
_cell.angle_alpha   90.00
_cell.angle_beta   90.00
_cell.angle_gamma   90.00
#
_symmetry.space_group_name_H-M   'P 1'
#
loop_
_entity.id
_entity.type
_entity.pdbx_description
1 polymer ?
#
loop_
_entity_poly.entity_id
_entity_poly.type
_entity_poly.pdbx_seq_one_letter_code
_entity_poly.pdbx_strand_id
1 'polypeptide(L)'
;FDAEITRYCNNNCDGASVNILAIFSAHTPYNTCRNFEWQMCAVLGKLNWQADRQIVFARAPKTVRLDGYPPFGHCSGYTNAPCSDWEGFANDDIFYLEVCLYAQVCSNAHRMFTLEVGEPFVCDLDWAGFNALKEMLMKGPLD
;
A
#
# COMPACT_ATOMS: atom_id res chain seq x y z
N PHE A 1 -10.53 -3.20 22.35
CA PHE A 1 -10.34 -3.50 20.91
C PHE A 1 -9.71 -2.33 20.12
N ASP A 2 -8.88 -1.46 20.73
CA ASP A 2 -8.33 -0.27 20.02
C ASP A 2 -6.84 0.04 20.32
N ALA A 3 -6.21 -0.67 21.28
CA ALA A 3 -4.80 -0.51 21.59
C ALA A 3 -3.88 -1.31 20.66
N GLU A 4 -4.35 -2.44 20.14
CA GLU A 4 -3.52 -3.36 19.35
C GLU A 4 -3.30 -2.85 17.92
N ILE A 5 -4.31 -2.23 17.31
CA ILE A 5 -4.23 -1.61 15.97
C ILE A 5 -3.35 -0.36 16.02
N THR A 6 -3.52 0.50 17.02
CA THR A 6 -2.69 1.72 17.22
C THR A 6 -1.22 1.36 17.50
N ARG A 7 -0.97 0.25 18.21
CA ARG A 7 0.39 -0.30 18.39
C ARG A 7 0.94 -0.93 17.10
N TYR A 8 0.10 -1.56 16.29
CA TYR A 8 0.47 -2.18 15.02
C TYR A 8 0.94 -1.15 14.00
N CYS A 9 0.27 0.00 13.98
CA CYS A 9 0.65 1.13 13.16
C CYS A 9 2.11 1.53 13.44
N ASN A 10 2.59 1.50 14.68
CA ASN A 10 3.87 2.16 14.98
C ASN A 10 5.15 1.29 14.99
N ASN A 11 5.15 -0.06 14.96
CA ASN A 11 6.42 -0.78 15.29
C ASN A 11 6.70 -2.20 14.71
N ASN A 12 5.74 -2.95 14.15
CA ASN A 12 6.00 -4.37 13.82
C ASN A 12 6.58 -4.60 12.42
N CYS A 13 6.13 -3.86 11.42
CA CYS A 13 6.53 -4.09 10.04
C CYS A 13 7.98 -3.66 9.75
N ASP A 14 8.56 -2.72 10.51
CA ASP A 14 9.98 -2.33 10.37
C ASP A 14 10.94 -3.50 10.70
N GLY A 15 10.53 -4.41 11.59
CA GLY A 15 11.33 -5.58 11.98
C GLY A 15 11.47 -6.65 10.90
N ALA A 16 10.61 -6.66 9.89
CA ALA A 16 10.60 -7.68 8.84
C ALA A 16 11.75 -7.53 7.83
N SER A 17 12.42 -6.37 7.76
CA SER A 17 13.52 -6.09 6.81
C SER A 17 13.19 -6.31 5.31
N VAL A 18 11.92 -6.51 4.94
CA VAL A 18 11.43 -6.64 3.56
C VAL A 18 10.87 -5.30 3.09
N ASN A 19 11.71 -4.26 3.07
CA ASN A 19 11.30 -2.94 2.59
C ASN A 19 11.61 -2.82 1.09
N ILE A 20 10.60 -3.06 0.24
CA ILE A 20 10.70 -2.94 -1.23
C ILE A 20 10.96 -1.48 -1.64
N LEU A 21 10.56 -0.52 -0.81
CA LEU A 21 10.94 0.87 -0.89
C LEU A 21 11.36 1.36 0.50
N ALA A 22 12.51 2.02 0.61
CA ALA A 22 12.93 2.76 1.79
C ALA A 22 13.48 4.12 1.35
N ILE A 23 12.72 5.18 1.58
CA ILE A 23 13.19 6.56 1.41
C ILE A 23 13.72 7.02 2.76
N PHE A 24 15.05 7.06 2.86
CA PHE A 24 15.74 7.66 4.00
C PHE A 24 15.82 9.18 3.79
N SER A 25 14.77 9.91 4.19
CA SER A 25 14.86 11.36 4.33
C SER A 25 15.07 11.74 5.80
N ALA A 26 15.81 12.81 6.06
CA ALA A 26 16.00 13.32 7.43
C ALA A 26 14.68 13.81 8.08
N HIS A 27 13.63 14.01 7.29
CA HIS A 27 12.35 14.57 7.74
C HIS A 27 11.27 13.51 7.94
N THR A 28 11.31 12.42 7.19
CA THR A 28 10.34 11.31 7.30
C THR A 28 11.00 10.01 6.80
N PRO A 29 11.31 9.05 7.68
CA PRO A 29 11.66 7.71 7.24
C PRO A 29 10.40 7.08 6.64
N TYR A 30 10.42 6.80 5.35
CA TYR A 30 9.30 6.20 4.63
C TYR A 30 9.72 4.82 4.10
N ASN A 31 8.86 3.83 4.29
CA ASN A 31 9.00 2.51 3.70
C ASN A 31 7.63 1.90 3.35
N THR A 32 7.63 0.77 2.63
CA THR A 32 6.39 0.05 2.26
C THR A 32 5.55 -0.33 3.49
N CYS A 33 6.19 -0.57 4.63
CA CYS A 33 5.54 -0.89 5.89
C CYS A 33 4.73 0.29 6.44
N ARG A 34 5.33 1.49 6.42
CA ARG A 34 4.66 2.76 6.76
C ARG A 34 3.57 3.10 5.76
N ASN A 35 3.74 2.74 4.49
CA ASN A 35 2.66 2.85 3.50
C ASN A 35 1.47 1.95 3.88
N PHE A 36 1.72 0.66 4.16
CA PHE A 36 0.65 -0.27 4.56
C PHE A 36 -0.09 0.19 5.82
N GLU A 37 0.62 0.74 6.81
CA GLU A 37 -0.02 1.40 7.96
C GLU A 37 -0.98 2.50 7.54
N TRP A 38 -0.55 3.43 6.69
CA TRP A 38 -1.41 4.51 6.21
C TRP A 38 -2.61 4.00 5.43
N GLN A 39 -2.43 2.95 4.62
CA GLN A 39 -3.53 2.29 3.94
C GLN A 39 -4.55 1.69 4.93
N MET A 40 -4.08 1.04 5.99
CA MET A 40 -4.96 0.50 7.03
C MET A 40 -5.66 1.61 7.82
N CYS A 41 -4.98 2.72 8.10
CA CYS A 41 -5.63 3.91 8.66
C CYS A 41 -6.71 4.45 7.72
N ALA A 42 -6.48 4.48 6.41
CA ALA A 42 -7.46 4.92 5.42
C ALA A 42 -8.71 4.03 5.42
N VAL A 43 -8.52 2.70 5.42
CA VAL A 43 -9.62 1.71 5.51
C VAL A 43 -10.46 1.90 6.76
N LEU A 44 -9.81 2.23 7.88
CA LEU A 44 -10.46 2.42 9.16
C LEU A 44 -11.05 3.82 9.35
N GLY A 45 -10.82 4.76 8.42
CA GLY A 45 -11.27 6.15 8.57
C GLY A 45 -10.49 6.91 9.64
N LYS A 46 -9.22 6.57 9.87
CA LYS A 46 -8.37 7.06 10.97
C LYS A 46 -7.25 7.99 10.50
N LEU A 47 -7.17 8.32 9.20
CA LEU A 47 -6.21 9.33 8.75
C LEU A 47 -6.61 10.72 9.29
N ASN A 48 -5.62 11.57 9.55
CA ASN A 48 -5.88 12.96 9.92
C ASN A 48 -6.67 13.64 8.79
N TRP A 49 -7.75 14.34 9.15
CA TRP A 49 -8.65 15.03 8.22
C TRP A 49 -9.46 14.14 7.28
N GLN A 50 -9.42 12.82 7.48
CA GLN A 50 -10.28 11.91 6.75
C GLN A 50 -11.69 11.97 7.36
N ALA A 51 -12.67 12.39 6.55
CA ALA A 51 -14.04 12.59 7.01
C ALA A 51 -14.80 11.26 7.22
N ASP A 52 -14.48 10.23 6.45
CA ASP A 52 -15.12 8.91 6.51
C ASP A 52 -14.20 7.78 5.99
N ARG A 53 -14.72 6.57 5.84
CA ARG A 53 -13.95 5.40 5.37
C ARG A 53 -13.79 5.31 3.84
N GLN A 54 -14.17 6.34 3.10
CA GLN A 54 -14.06 6.31 1.64
C GLN A 54 -12.61 6.53 1.22
N ILE A 55 -12.16 5.68 0.30
CA ILE A 55 -10.87 5.74 -0.35
C ILE A 55 -11.11 6.12 -1.80
N VAL A 56 -10.46 7.18 -2.27
CA VAL A 56 -10.54 7.62 -3.67
C VAL A 56 -9.16 7.43 -4.29
N PHE A 57 -9.09 6.59 -5.32
CA PHE A 57 -7.84 6.33 -6.02
C PHE A 57 -7.57 7.44 -7.04
N ALA A 58 -6.34 7.97 -7.04
CA ALA A 58 -5.89 8.95 -8.04
C ALA A 58 -5.79 8.34 -9.46
N ARG A 59 -5.63 7.02 -9.54
CA ARG A 59 -5.64 6.22 -10.77
C ARG A 59 -6.61 5.05 -10.61
N ALA A 60 -7.34 4.69 -11.65
CA ALA A 60 -8.33 3.63 -11.57
C ALA A 60 -7.65 2.26 -11.32
N PRO A 61 -8.02 1.48 -10.28
CA PRO A 61 -7.36 0.22 -9.95
C PRO A 61 -7.44 -0.83 -11.07
N LYS A 62 -8.48 -0.78 -11.93
CA LYS A 62 -8.60 -1.63 -13.13
C LYS A 62 -7.45 -1.48 -14.14
N THR A 63 -6.63 -0.43 -14.00
CA THR A 63 -5.45 -0.20 -14.85
C THR A 63 -4.21 -0.94 -14.37
N VAL A 64 -4.27 -1.59 -13.20
CA VAL A 64 -3.22 -2.49 -12.72
C VAL A 64 -3.18 -3.72 -13.61
N ARG A 65 -2.07 -3.92 -14.32
CA ARG A 65 -1.85 -5.05 -15.22
C ARG A 65 -0.64 -5.85 -14.76
N LEU A 66 -0.78 -7.17 -14.69
CA LEU A 66 0.33 -8.09 -14.42
C LEU A 66 1.33 -8.16 -15.58
N ASP A 67 0.89 -7.77 -16.79
CA ASP A 67 1.61 -7.90 -18.05
C ASP A 67 1.92 -6.55 -18.73
N GLY A 68 1.68 -5.41 -18.07
CA GLY A 68 1.44 -4.16 -18.79
C GLY A 68 1.97 -2.88 -18.17
N TYR A 69 2.30 -1.96 -19.08
CA TYR A 69 3.03 -0.70 -18.98
C TYR A 69 2.68 0.27 -17.81
N PRO A 70 3.70 0.86 -17.16
CA PRO A 70 5.11 0.50 -17.32
C PRO A 70 5.36 -0.90 -16.72
N PRO A 71 6.24 -1.70 -17.33
CA PRO A 71 6.55 -3.02 -16.82
C PRO A 71 7.07 -2.93 -15.38
N PHE A 72 6.69 -3.91 -14.56
CA PHE A 72 7.15 -4.01 -13.17
C PHE A 72 8.68 -3.88 -13.09
N GLY A 73 9.18 -3.01 -12.20
CA GLY A 73 10.61 -2.74 -12.07
C GLY A 73 11.18 -1.73 -13.07
N HIS A 74 10.32 -0.99 -13.79
CA HIS A 74 10.73 0.14 -14.63
C HIS A 74 10.46 1.46 -13.90
N CYS A 75 11.49 2.29 -13.70
CA CYS A 75 11.35 3.56 -12.99
C CYS A 75 10.39 4.50 -13.74
N SER A 76 9.21 4.69 -13.15
CA SER A 76 8.14 5.60 -13.55
C SER A 76 7.88 6.55 -12.38
N GLY A 77 8.89 7.35 -12.06
CA GLY A 77 8.88 8.29 -10.95
C GLY A 77 8.28 9.64 -11.32
N TYR A 78 8.38 10.60 -10.40
CA TYR A 78 8.04 12.00 -10.67
C TYR A 78 9.07 12.71 -11.58
N THR A 79 10.19 12.05 -11.90
CA THR A 79 11.21 12.52 -12.84
C THR A 79 11.36 11.54 -14.02
N ASN A 80 11.87 12.04 -15.14
CA ASN A 80 12.26 11.22 -16.29
C ASN A 80 13.69 10.63 -16.15
N ALA A 81 14.30 10.69 -14.95
CA ALA A 81 15.68 10.25 -14.75
C ALA A 81 15.82 8.71 -14.81
N PRO A 82 16.95 8.18 -15.31
CA PRO A 82 17.26 6.76 -15.25
C PRO A 82 17.31 6.25 -13.80
N CYS A 83 17.01 4.96 -13.58
CA CYS A 83 17.03 4.29 -12.27
C CYS A 83 18.38 4.32 -11.51
N SER A 84 19.41 5.00 -12.03
CA SER A 84 20.73 5.10 -11.41
C SER A 84 20.86 6.23 -10.39
N ASP A 85 19.97 7.22 -10.48
CA ASP A 85 19.92 8.34 -9.54
C ASP A 85 18.69 8.11 -8.66
N TRP A 86 18.82 8.32 -7.36
CA TRP A 86 17.81 8.11 -6.29
C TRP A 86 16.46 8.85 -6.51
N GLU A 87 16.27 9.43 -7.69
CA GLU A 87 15.22 10.31 -8.18
C GLU A 87 14.28 9.58 -9.14
N GLY A 88 13.82 8.36 -8.81
CA GLY A 88 12.99 7.62 -9.77
C GLY A 88 12.16 6.48 -9.21
N PHE A 89 12.12 6.27 -7.90
CA PHE A 89 11.35 5.16 -7.36
C PHE A 89 9.86 5.31 -7.68
N ALA A 90 9.33 4.23 -8.24
CA ALA A 90 8.26 4.18 -9.23
C ALA A 90 6.87 4.37 -8.62
N ASN A 91 6.16 5.41 -9.08
CA ASN A 91 4.77 5.66 -8.71
C ASN A 91 3.87 4.47 -9.08
N ASP A 92 4.17 3.79 -10.20
CA ASP A 92 3.34 2.70 -10.70
C ASP A 92 3.57 1.37 -9.95
N ASP A 93 4.80 1.04 -9.56
CA ASP A 93 5.06 -0.14 -8.71
C ASP A 93 4.46 0.06 -7.30
N ILE A 94 4.55 1.28 -6.75
CA ILE A 94 3.91 1.61 -5.47
C ILE A 94 2.39 1.50 -5.60
N PHE A 95 1.80 2.08 -6.63
CA PHE A 95 0.36 1.99 -6.87
C PHE A 95 -0.09 0.54 -7.07
N TYR A 96 0.68 -0.27 -7.81
CA TYR A 96 0.44 -1.70 -7.96
C TYR A 96 0.41 -2.39 -6.59
N LEU A 97 1.43 -2.18 -5.75
CA LEU A 97 1.52 -2.79 -4.43
C LEU A 97 0.38 -2.33 -3.52
N GLU A 98 0.03 -1.03 -3.57
CA GLU A 98 -1.08 -0.47 -2.80
C GLU A 98 -2.40 -1.16 -3.13
N VAL A 99 -2.69 -1.34 -4.43
CA VAL A 99 -3.89 -2.02 -4.92
C VAL A 99 -3.87 -3.50 -4.51
N CYS A 100 -2.72 -4.18 -4.61
CA CYS A 100 -2.59 -5.57 -4.16
C CYS A 100 -2.79 -5.74 -2.65
N LEU A 101 -2.27 -4.82 -1.83
CA LEU A 101 -2.46 -4.83 -0.38
C LEU A 101 -3.94 -4.66 -0.02
N TYR A 102 -4.66 -3.72 -0.66
CA TYR A 102 -6.11 -3.62 -0.48
C TYR A 102 -6.85 -4.86 -0.96
N ALA A 103 -6.44 -5.46 -2.08
CA ALA A 103 -7.04 -6.68 -2.57
C ALA A 103 -6.90 -7.86 -1.59
N GLN A 104 -5.82 -7.89 -0.80
CA GLN A 104 -5.57 -8.92 0.20
C GLN A 104 -6.37 -8.73 1.51
N VAL A 105 -6.72 -7.50 1.86
CA VAL A 105 -7.38 -7.19 3.15
C VAL A 105 -8.84 -6.79 3.03
N CYS A 106 -9.38 -6.60 1.82
CA CYS A 106 -10.79 -6.24 1.62
C CYS A 106 -11.57 -7.41 1.00
N SER A 107 -12.59 -7.91 1.69
CA SER A 107 -13.45 -8.99 1.18
C SER A 107 -14.19 -8.63 -0.12
N ASN A 108 -14.44 -7.34 -0.32
CA ASN A 108 -15.08 -6.78 -1.51
C ASN A 108 -14.08 -6.23 -2.55
N ALA A 109 -12.82 -6.68 -2.52
CA ALA A 109 -11.74 -6.24 -3.40
C ALA A 109 -12.08 -6.28 -4.90
N HIS A 110 -12.88 -7.25 -5.35
CA HIS A 110 -13.30 -7.33 -6.76
C HIS A 110 -13.99 -6.05 -7.26
N ARG A 111 -14.70 -5.32 -6.38
CA ARG A 111 -15.35 -4.03 -6.72
C ARG A 111 -14.34 -2.92 -6.97
N MET A 112 -13.17 -2.98 -6.34
CA MET A 112 -12.11 -1.98 -6.55
C MET A 112 -11.67 -1.94 -8.02
N PHE A 113 -11.62 -3.11 -8.67
CA PHE A 113 -11.25 -3.25 -10.09
C PHE A 113 -12.38 -2.88 -11.07
N THR A 114 -13.53 -2.41 -10.59
CA THR A 114 -14.58 -1.85 -11.44
C THR A 114 -14.64 -0.33 -11.37
N LEU A 115 -13.85 0.30 -10.50
CA LEU A 115 -13.91 1.74 -10.24
C LEU A 115 -13.31 2.56 -11.38
N GLU A 116 -13.92 3.71 -11.62
CA GLU A 116 -13.34 4.83 -12.36
C GLU A 116 -12.52 5.76 -11.44
N VAL A 117 -11.73 6.64 -12.06
CA VAL A 117 -11.00 7.69 -11.30
C VAL A 117 -12.01 8.59 -10.59
N GLY A 118 -11.78 8.85 -9.30
CA GLY A 118 -12.64 9.70 -8.48
C GLY A 118 -13.82 8.97 -7.82
N GLU A 119 -14.09 7.70 -8.16
CA GLU A 119 -15.14 6.93 -7.50
C GLU A 119 -14.71 6.45 -6.12
N PRO A 120 -15.59 6.55 -5.09
CA PRO A 120 -15.24 6.15 -3.74
C PRO A 120 -15.32 4.62 -3.57
N PHE A 121 -14.31 4.07 -2.91
CA PHE A 121 -14.27 2.70 -2.44
C PHE A 121 -14.41 2.67 -0.92
N VAL A 122 -15.23 1.76 -0.40
CA VAL A 122 -15.27 1.44 1.04
C VAL A 122 -14.88 -0.02 1.20
N CYS A 123 -13.76 -0.25 1.87
CA CYS A 123 -13.25 -1.58 2.14
C CYS A 123 -14.12 -2.29 3.18
N ASP A 124 -14.61 -3.48 2.83
CA ASP A 124 -15.19 -4.41 3.78
C ASP A 124 -14.05 -5.27 4.35
N LEU A 125 -13.41 -4.71 5.39
CA LEU A 125 -12.17 -5.23 5.97
C LEU A 125 -12.31 -6.71 6.38
N ASP A 126 -11.48 -7.55 5.80
CA ASP A 126 -11.29 -8.95 6.14
C ASP A 126 -10.12 -9.10 7.12
N TRP A 127 -10.46 -9.29 8.39
CA TRP A 127 -9.47 -9.51 9.45
C TRP A 127 -8.69 -10.82 9.29
N ALA A 128 -9.27 -11.84 8.65
CA ALA A 128 -8.55 -13.08 8.38
C ALA A 128 -7.48 -12.83 7.29
N GLY A 129 -7.86 -12.19 6.19
CA GLY A 129 -6.93 -11.75 5.13
C GLY A 129 -5.82 -10.84 5.66
N PHE A 130 -6.16 -9.87 6.51
CA PHE A 130 -5.17 -9.04 7.21
C PHE A 130 -4.19 -9.87 8.05
N ASN A 131 -4.69 -10.79 8.87
CA ASN A 131 -3.83 -11.62 9.72
C ASN A 131 -2.93 -12.55 8.89
N ALA A 132 -3.43 -13.10 7.79
CA ALA A 132 -2.64 -13.92 6.88
C ALA A 132 -1.50 -13.10 6.22
N LEU A 133 -1.82 -11.91 5.70
CA LEU A 133 -0.83 -10.99 5.14
C LEU A 133 0.23 -10.61 6.18
N LYS A 134 -0.22 -10.27 7.39
CA LYS A 134 0.63 -9.96 8.54
C LYS A 134 1.59 -11.11 8.86
N GLU A 135 1.10 -12.34 8.93
CA GLU A 135 1.96 -13.51 9.12
C GLU A 135 2.97 -13.69 8.00
N MET A 136 2.55 -13.51 6.75
CA MET A 136 3.43 -13.61 5.58
C MET A 136 4.58 -12.60 5.63
N LEU A 137 4.27 -11.34 5.97
CA LEU A 137 5.27 -10.28 6.07
C LEU A 137 6.23 -10.49 7.24
N MET A 138 5.74 -11.00 8.37
CA MET A 138 6.55 -11.19 9.59
C MET A 138 7.40 -12.46 9.59
N LYS A 139 7.08 -13.46 8.76
CA LYS A 139 7.82 -14.73 8.70
C LYS A 139 9.13 -14.65 7.90
N GLY A 140 9.40 -13.54 7.21
CA GLY A 140 10.61 -13.38 6.37
C GLY A 140 10.64 -14.35 5.17
N PRO A 141 11.52 -14.14 4.19
CA PRO A 141 11.67 -15.09 3.10
C PRO A 141 12.49 -16.29 3.56
N LEU A 142 11.81 -17.45 3.67
CA LEU A 142 12.37 -18.81 3.79
C LEU A 142 13.00 -19.16 5.16
N ASP A 143 12.18 -19.77 6.02
CA ASP A 143 12.56 -21.06 6.64
C ASP A 143 12.03 -22.20 5.77
#